data_AF-A0A1Y2T781-F1
#
_entry.id   AF-A0A1Y2T781-F1
#
_cell.length_a   1.000
_cell.length_b   1.000
_cell.length_c   1.000
_cell.angle_alpha   90.00
_cell.angle_beta   90.00
_cell.angle_gamma   90.00
#
_symmetry.space_group_name_H-M   'P 1'
#
loop_
_entity.id
_entity.type
_entity.pdbx_description
1 polymer ?
#
loop_
_entity_poly.entity_id
_entity_poly.type
_entity_poly.pdbx_seq_one_letter_code
_entity_poly.pdbx_strand_id
1 'polypeptide(L)'
;MFALGKGDLLVGRSDWDDYPPEAQEIESIGGFYSPDYEKIISLEPDLLLLTSGSVEVREKLENDYGLTTFVLNPSNFEELYEGILALGQVVNAQEAAEALVADMQREVEAIAGKVALAENRPVVFYQVWHDPITTAGPGSFIDDMIRIAGGTNAASFAGEPWPVISLEELVSADPDIIVTASEAAAREVRERPGWDRSRR
;
A
#
# COMPACT_ATOMS: atom_id res chain seq x y z
N MET A 1 3.17 -8.62 11.12
CA MET A 1 3.43 -9.08 12.51
C MET A 1 2.30 -9.93 13.06
N PHE A 2 1.07 -9.43 13.18
CA PHE A 2 -0.07 -10.21 13.66
C PHE A 2 -0.33 -11.50 12.86
N ALA A 3 -0.35 -11.42 11.52
CA ALA A 3 -0.52 -12.59 10.66
C ALA A 3 0.61 -13.65 10.81
N LEU A 4 1.78 -13.25 11.32
CA LEU A 4 2.90 -14.15 11.62
C LEU A 4 2.85 -14.71 13.05
N GLY A 5 1.81 -14.39 13.83
CA GLY A 5 1.71 -14.75 15.24
C GLY A 5 2.74 -14.04 16.12
N LYS A 6 3.24 -12.88 15.70
CA LYS A 6 4.27 -12.09 16.38
C LYS A 6 3.77 -10.72 16.84
N GLY A 7 2.46 -10.56 17.03
CA GLY A 7 1.87 -9.31 17.54
C GLY A 7 2.47 -8.88 18.88
N ASP A 8 2.72 -9.84 19.78
CA ASP A 8 3.29 -9.61 21.12
C ASP A 8 4.71 -9.00 21.12
N LEU A 9 5.41 -9.00 19.98
CA LEU A 9 6.72 -8.35 19.86
C LEU A 9 6.61 -6.83 19.61
N LEU A 10 5.42 -6.33 19.28
CA LEU A 10 5.22 -4.93 18.96
C LEU A 10 5.16 -4.09 20.24
N VAL A 11 6.12 -3.18 20.38
CA VAL A 11 6.17 -2.18 21.47
C VAL A 11 5.67 -0.79 21.03
N GLY A 12 5.52 -0.57 19.73
CA GLY A 12 5.05 0.68 19.15
C GLY A 12 4.44 0.48 17.77
N ARG A 13 3.56 1.41 17.37
CA ARG A 13 2.89 1.44 16.07
C ARG A 13 2.74 2.86 15.53
N SER A 14 2.55 3.04 14.24
CA SER A 14 2.16 4.34 13.69
C SER A 14 0.69 4.65 13.99
N ASP A 15 0.29 5.91 13.80
CA ASP A 15 -1.11 6.33 13.89
C ASP A 15 -2.04 5.64 12.87
N TRP A 16 -1.48 5.05 11.82
CA TRP A 16 -2.20 4.40 10.73
C TRP A 16 -2.29 2.88 10.85
N ASP A 17 -1.61 2.28 11.83
CA ASP A 17 -1.70 0.84 12.11
C ASP A 17 -2.96 0.56 12.93
N ASP A 18 -4.10 0.47 12.24
CA ASP A 18 -5.43 0.28 12.82
C ASP A 18 -6.01 -1.14 12.65
N TYR A 19 -5.24 -2.04 12.03
CA TYR A 19 -5.63 -3.41 11.77
C TYR A 19 -4.53 -4.43 12.16
N PRO A 20 -4.88 -5.58 12.76
CA PRO A 20 -6.21 -5.92 13.28
C PRO A 20 -6.61 -4.98 14.45
N PRO A 21 -7.88 -4.93 14.90
CA PRO A 21 -8.33 -3.95 15.88
C PRO A 21 -7.49 -3.89 17.16
N GLU A 22 -6.94 -5.02 17.62
CA GLU A 22 -6.03 -5.11 18.76
C GLU A 22 -4.70 -4.36 18.57
N ALA A 23 -4.28 -4.06 17.34
CA ALA A 23 -3.11 -3.23 17.07
C ALA A 23 -3.24 -1.83 17.68
N GLN A 24 -4.47 -1.32 17.80
CA GLN A 24 -4.72 0.00 18.38
C GLN A 24 -4.42 0.09 19.88
N GLU A 25 -4.31 -1.05 20.57
CA GLU A 25 -3.91 -1.13 21.99
C GLU A 25 -2.41 -0.90 22.17
N ILE A 26 -1.61 -1.05 21.10
CA ILE A 26 -0.17 -0.79 21.11
C ILE A 26 0.06 0.73 21.10
N GLU A 27 1.10 1.14 21.82
CA GLU A 27 1.50 2.54 21.96
C GLU A 27 1.77 3.20 20.59
N SER A 28 1.18 4.37 20.34
CA SER A 28 1.43 5.11 19.09
C SER A 28 2.76 5.86 19.14
N ILE A 29 3.62 5.68 18.14
CA ILE A 29 4.84 6.46 17.92
C ILE A 29 4.62 7.64 16.95
N GLY A 30 3.37 8.01 16.66
CA GLY A 30 3.00 9.15 15.83
C GLY A 30 2.80 8.82 14.35
N GLY A 31 2.86 9.88 13.53
CA GLY A 31 2.48 9.82 12.12
C GLY A 31 3.55 9.20 11.23
N PHE A 32 3.10 8.69 10.08
CA PHE A 32 3.96 8.02 9.08
C PHE A 32 5.15 8.86 8.58
N TYR A 33 4.92 10.14 8.26
CA TYR A 33 5.97 11.07 7.77
C TYR A 33 6.61 11.90 8.89
N SER A 34 6.07 11.81 10.11
CA SER A 34 6.45 12.64 11.26
C SER A 34 6.35 11.83 12.55
N PRO A 35 7.18 10.78 12.71
CA PRO A 35 7.17 10.00 13.94
C PRO A 35 7.77 10.79 15.10
N ASP A 36 7.40 10.41 16.32
CA ASP A 36 7.99 10.89 17.56
C ASP A 36 9.27 10.11 17.87
N TYR A 37 10.43 10.70 17.53
CA TYR A 37 11.73 10.07 17.75
C TYR A 37 12.05 9.83 19.23
N GLU A 38 11.67 10.75 20.13
CA GLU A 38 11.91 10.58 21.57
C GLU A 38 11.16 9.36 22.09
N LYS A 39 9.91 9.20 21.64
CA LYS A 39 9.07 8.07 21.99
C LYS A 39 9.62 6.76 21.43
N ILE A 40 10.01 6.73 20.16
CA ILE A 40 10.67 5.56 19.55
C ILE A 40 11.86 5.10 20.40
N ILE A 41 12.75 6.03 20.76
CA ILE A 41 13.96 5.71 21.53
C ILE A 41 13.59 5.19 22.93
N SER A 42 12.58 5.80 23.57
CA SER A 42 12.13 5.41 24.91
C SER A 42 11.56 3.99 24.99
N LEU A 43 11.09 3.45 23.86
CA LEU A 43 10.57 2.07 23.76
C LEU A 43 11.69 1.03 23.58
N GLU A 44 12.95 1.47 23.41
CA GLU A 44 14.13 0.62 23.24
C GLU A 44 13.94 -0.51 22.20
N PRO A 45 13.46 -0.22 20.97
CA PRO A 45 13.21 -1.25 19.97
C PRO A 45 14.51 -1.88 19.48
N ASP A 46 14.48 -3.19 19.24
CA ASP A 46 15.56 -3.93 18.58
C ASP A 46 15.49 -3.82 17.05
N LEU A 47 14.29 -3.60 16.50
CA LEU A 47 14.03 -3.48 15.08
C LEU A 47 12.89 -2.51 14.78
N LEU A 48 13.07 -1.63 13.80
CA LEU A 48 12.00 -0.82 13.23
C LEU A 48 11.57 -1.34 11.86
N LEU A 49 10.28 -1.65 11.71
CA LEU A 49 9.68 -2.00 10.42
C LEU A 49 9.22 -0.72 9.72
N LEU A 50 9.71 -0.49 8.50
CA LEU A 50 9.47 0.71 7.73
C LEU A 50 8.98 0.36 6.31
N THR A 51 8.48 1.36 5.59
CA THR A 51 8.21 1.29 4.15
C THR A 51 8.81 2.50 3.42
N SER A 52 8.81 2.51 2.08
CA SER A 52 9.66 3.41 1.28
C SER A 52 9.37 4.91 1.41
N GLY A 53 8.21 5.29 1.95
CA GLY A 53 7.85 6.70 2.17
C GLY A 53 8.71 7.42 3.22
N SER A 54 9.70 6.74 3.78
CA SER A 54 10.42 7.14 4.99
C SER A 54 11.94 7.09 4.81
N VAL A 55 12.50 7.38 3.62
CA VAL A 55 13.97 7.37 3.43
C VAL A 55 14.67 8.31 4.43
N GLU A 56 14.20 9.55 4.56
CA GLU A 56 14.77 10.51 5.53
C GLU A 56 14.59 10.05 6.98
N VAL A 57 13.41 9.51 7.31
CA VAL A 57 13.11 8.96 8.64
C VAL A 57 14.04 7.78 8.94
N ARG A 58 14.22 6.87 7.98
CA ARG A 58 15.11 5.71 8.09
C ARG A 58 16.55 6.17 8.30
N GLU A 59 17.05 7.04 7.42
CA GLU A 59 18.41 7.56 7.53
C GLU A 59 18.64 8.26 8.86
N LYS A 60 17.65 8.99 9.38
CA LYS A 60 17.73 9.60 10.70
C LYS A 60 17.77 8.57 11.82
N LEU A 61 16.90 7.55 11.79
CA LEU A 61 16.88 6.46 12.76
C LEU A 61 18.20 5.67 12.78
N GLU A 62 18.74 5.37 11.61
CA GLU A 62 19.99 4.62 11.45
C GLU A 62 21.21 5.46 11.83
N ASN A 63 21.34 6.68 11.29
CA ASN A 63 22.56 7.48 11.42
C ASN A 63 22.63 8.26 12.74
N ASP A 64 21.53 8.86 13.19
CA ASP A 64 21.54 9.71 14.38
C ASP A 64 21.35 8.90 15.66
N TYR A 65 20.59 7.80 15.59
CA TYR A 65 20.20 7.00 16.76
C TYR A 65 20.74 5.57 16.77
N GLY A 66 21.37 5.10 15.68
CA GLY A 66 21.98 3.77 15.62
C GLY A 66 20.98 2.61 15.68
N LEU A 67 19.72 2.86 15.30
CA LEU A 67 18.66 1.85 15.34
C LEU A 67 18.70 0.97 14.10
N THR A 68 18.36 -0.32 14.27
CA THR A 68 18.26 -1.27 13.16
C THR A 68 16.89 -1.12 12.49
N THR A 69 16.87 -1.02 11.15
CA THR A 69 15.61 -0.95 10.40
C THR A 69 15.47 -2.09 9.40
N PHE A 70 14.23 -2.45 9.10
CA PHE A 70 13.86 -3.38 8.04
C PHE A 70 12.77 -2.74 7.18
N VAL A 71 13.04 -2.58 5.88
CA VAL A 71 12.13 -1.90 4.96
C VAL A 71 11.38 -2.92 4.11
N LEU A 72 10.04 -2.92 4.19
CA LEU A 72 9.18 -3.56 3.19
C LEU A 72 8.60 -2.51 2.26
N ASN A 73 8.85 -2.64 0.96
CA ASN A 73 8.23 -1.80 -0.05
C ASN A 73 7.94 -2.58 -1.34
N PRO A 74 7.00 -3.54 -1.30
CA PRO A 74 6.69 -4.33 -2.46
C PRO A 74 5.94 -3.51 -3.51
N SER A 75 6.37 -3.65 -4.76
CA SER A 75 5.74 -3.02 -5.93
C SER A 75 4.79 -3.96 -6.67
N ASN A 76 4.79 -5.24 -6.30
CA ASN A 76 3.97 -6.32 -6.85
C ASN A 76 3.82 -7.45 -5.80
N PHE A 77 2.98 -8.44 -6.11
CA PHE A 77 2.77 -9.58 -5.22
C PHE A 77 4.01 -10.44 -5.01
N GLU A 78 4.86 -10.64 -6.02
CA GLU A 78 6.09 -11.40 -5.89
C GLU A 78 7.02 -10.79 -4.83
N GLU A 79 7.27 -9.49 -4.90
CA GLU A 79 8.05 -8.74 -3.90
C GLU A 79 7.39 -8.76 -2.51
N LEU A 80 6.06 -8.77 -2.45
CA LEU A 80 5.33 -8.88 -1.18
C LEU A 80 5.58 -10.25 -0.55
N TYR A 81 5.55 -11.34 -1.33
CA TYR A 81 5.85 -12.69 -0.86
C TYR A 81 7.29 -12.77 -0.34
N GLU A 82 8.26 -12.26 -1.11
CA GLU A 82 9.67 -12.22 -0.70
C GLU A 82 9.86 -11.43 0.60
N GLY A 83 9.19 -10.27 0.72
CA GLY A 83 9.23 -9.44 1.91
C GLY A 83 8.63 -10.14 3.15
N ILE A 84 7.50 -10.85 3.00
CA ILE A 84 6.89 -11.63 4.08
C ILE A 84 7.81 -12.76 4.53
N LEU A 85 8.41 -13.49 3.60
CA LEU A 85 9.34 -14.59 3.92
C LEU A 85 10.61 -14.06 4.62
N ALA A 86 11.18 -12.96 4.13
CA ALA A 86 12.33 -12.31 4.75
C ALA A 86 12.00 -11.81 6.16
N LEU A 87 10.86 -11.14 6.34
CA LEU A 87 10.41 -10.72 7.68
C LEU A 87 10.22 -11.94 8.60
N GLY A 88 9.61 -13.03 8.09
CA GLY A 88 9.45 -14.28 8.81
C GLY A 88 10.78 -14.85 9.31
N GLN A 89 11.86 -14.74 8.54
CA GLN A 89 13.20 -15.13 9.00
C GLN A 89 13.71 -14.22 10.12
N VAL A 90 13.53 -12.91 9.97
CA VAL A 90 13.98 -11.91 10.96
C VAL A 90 13.29 -12.10 12.31
N VAL A 91 11.98 -12.38 12.32
CA VAL A 91 11.20 -12.51 13.56
C VAL A 91 11.00 -13.97 14.01
N ASN A 92 11.76 -14.90 13.41
CA ASN A 92 11.70 -16.33 13.71
C ASN A 92 10.27 -16.90 13.65
N ALA A 93 9.62 -16.69 12.50
CA ALA A 93 8.26 -17.08 12.14
C ALA A 93 8.18 -17.68 10.72
N GLN A 94 9.21 -18.42 10.29
CA GLN A 94 9.37 -18.94 8.93
C GLN A 94 8.19 -19.81 8.50
N GLU A 95 7.77 -20.77 9.33
CA GLU A 95 6.62 -21.64 9.03
C GLU A 95 5.32 -20.85 8.84
N ALA A 96 5.08 -19.83 9.68
CA ALA A 96 3.91 -18.97 9.57
C ALA A 96 3.97 -18.09 8.31
N ALA A 97 5.15 -17.59 7.95
CA ALA A 97 5.36 -16.81 6.73
C ALA A 97 5.16 -17.65 5.47
N GLU A 98 5.68 -18.88 5.43
CA GLU A 98 5.49 -19.81 4.32
C GLU A 98 4.01 -20.17 4.13
N ALA A 99 3.30 -20.46 5.23
CA ALA A 99 1.86 -20.73 5.18
C ALA A 99 1.07 -19.51 4.68
N LEU A 100 1.37 -18.31 5.19
CA LEU A 100 0.72 -17.07 4.77
C LEU A 100 0.92 -16.81 3.27
N VAL A 101 2.16 -16.93 2.78
CA VAL A 101 2.47 -16.73 1.36
C VAL A 101 1.77 -17.75 0.48
N ALA A 102 1.76 -19.03 0.88
CA ALA A 102 1.05 -20.07 0.12
C ALA A 102 -0.46 -19.78 0.04
N ASP A 103 -1.06 -19.26 1.11
CA ASP A 103 -2.47 -18.90 1.13
C ASP A 103 -2.76 -17.72 0.19
N MET A 104 -1.94 -16.66 0.24
CA MET A 104 -2.07 -15.51 -0.64
C MET A 104 -1.90 -15.89 -2.12
N GLN A 105 -0.90 -16.73 -2.44
CA GLN A 105 -0.69 -17.23 -3.81
C GLN A 105 -1.91 -17.97 -4.34
N ARG A 106 -2.52 -18.85 -3.53
CA ARG A 106 -3.74 -19.57 -3.92
C ARG A 106 -4.90 -18.61 -4.21
N GLU A 107 -5.05 -17.55 -3.43
CA GLU A 107 -6.10 -16.55 -3.65
C GLU A 107 -5.88 -15.76 -4.94
N VAL A 108 -4.64 -15.30 -5.16
CA VAL A 108 -4.25 -14.56 -6.38
C VAL A 108 -4.45 -15.44 -7.62
N GLU A 109 -4.02 -16.70 -7.58
CA GLU A 109 -4.24 -17.67 -8.66
C GLU A 109 -5.73 -17.91 -8.94
N ALA A 110 -6.54 -18.02 -7.88
CA ALA A 110 -7.99 -18.19 -8.02
C ALA A 110 -8.67 -16.97 -8.66
N ILE A 111 -8.21 -15.76 -8.34
CA ILE A 111 -8.68 -14.52 -8.96
C ILE A 111 -8.24 -14.49 -10.43
N ALA A 112 -6.96 -14.72 -10.71
CA ALA A 112 -6.42 -14.73 -12.07
C ALA A 112 -7.15 -15.74 -12.96
N GLY A 113 -7.46 -16.94 -12.44
CA GLY A 113 -8.22 -17.96 -13.15
C GLY A 113 -9.65 -17.55 -13.50
N LYS A 114 -10.35 -16.82 -12.60
CA LYS A 114 -11.69 -16.28 -12.88
C LYS A 114 -11.65 -15.19 -13.93
N VAL A 115 -10.66 -14.31 -13.83
CA VAL A 115 -10.49 -13.14 -14.69
C VAL A 115 -10.04 -13.54 -16.10
N ALA A 116 -9.26 -14.61 -16.27
CA ALA A 116 -8.85 -15.12 -17.57
C ALA A 116 -10.03 -15.51 -18.49
N LEU A 117 -11.21 -15.76 -17.90
CA LEU A 117 -12.45 -16.08 -18.61
C LEU A 117 -13.30 -14.83 -18.92
N ALA A 118 -12.93 -13.66 -18.41
CA ALA A 118 -13.67 -12.42 -18.63
C ALA A 118 -13.39 -11.86 -20.04
N GLU A 119 -14.47 -11.52 -20.74
CA GLU A 119 -14.38 -10.94 -22.10
C GLU A 119 -14.03 -9.44 -22.08
N ASN A 120 -14.36 -8.75 -20.98
CA ASN A 120 -14.16 -7.31 -20.82
C ASN A 120 -13.08 -7.02 -19.78
N ARG A 121 -12.22 -6.05 -20.08
CA ARG A 121 -11.19 -5.53 -19.17
C ARG A 121 -11.47 -4.04 -18.91
N PRO A 122 -12.14 -3.69 -17.80
CA PRO A 122 -12.49 -2.30 -17.55
C PRO A 122 -11.25 -1.43 -17.35
N VAL A 123 -11.32 -0.18 -17.78
CA VAL A 123 -10.33 0.85 -17.47
C VAL A 123 -10.59 1.34 -16.05
N VAL A 124 -9.61 1.18 -15.15
CA VAL A 124 -9.74 1.45 -13.72
C VAL A 124 -8.82 2.59 -13.32
N PHE A 125 -9.41 3.63 -12.74
CA PHE A 125 -8.67 4.72 -12.09
C PHE A 125 -8.72 4.55 -10.57
N TYR A 126 -7.58 4.62 -9.89
CA TYR A 126 -7.52 4.57 -8.42
C TYR A 126 -7.15 5.94 -7.87
N GLN A 127 -8.10 6.62 -7.22
CA GLN A 127 -7.82 7.93 -6.63
C GLN A 127 -7.17 7.78 -5.26
N VAL A 128 -5.89 8.15 -5.18
CA VAL A 128 -5.14 8.24 -3.92
C VAL A 128 -5.46 9.54 -3.21
N TRP A 129 -5.42 10.67 -3.93
CA TRP A 129 -5.68 12.00 -3.39
C TRP A 129 -6.43 12.88 -4.39
N HIS A 130 -7.21 13.85 -3.90
CA HIS A 130 -8.12 14.62 -4.75
C HIS A 130 -7.54 15.94 -5.26
N ASP A 131 -6.66 16.60 -4.52
CA ASP A 131 -6.05 17.90 -4.89
C ASP A 131 -4.62 18.08 -4.33
N PRO A 132 -3.58 18.02 -5.18
CA PRO A 132 -3.67 17.72 -6.61
C PRO A 132 -4.09 16.25 -6.84
N ILE A 133 -4.59 15.90 -8.03
CA ILE A 133 -5.08 14.55 -8.31
C ILE A 133 -3.90 13.58 -8.33
N THR A 134 -3.79 12.74 -7.29
CA THR A 134 -2.77 11.69 -7.20
C THR A 134 -3.42 10.33 -7.44
N THR A 135 -2.77 9.49 -8.25
CA THR A 135 -3.24 8.15 -8.61
C THR A 135 -2.14 7.11 -8.48
N ALA A 136 -2.48 5.83 -8.69
CA ALA A 136 -1.54 4.73 -8.81
C ALA A 136 -1.14 4.52 -10.29
N GLY A 137 0.12 4.79 -10.62
CA GLY A 137 0.70 4.58 -11.96
C GLY A 137 1.52 3.28 -12.06
N PRO A 138 2.16 3.03 -13.22
CA PRO A 138 2.99 1.85 -13.45
C PRO A 138 4.08 1.67 -12.38
N GLY A 139 4.25 0.43 -11.92
CA GLY A 139 5.23 0.10 -10.87
C GLY A 139 4.75 0.37 -9.44
N SER A 140 3.49 0.77 -9.24
CA SER A 140 2.86 0.74 -7.92
C SER A 140 2.24 -0.63 -7.63
N PHE A 141 2.15 -0.99 -6.34
CA PHE A 141 1.45 -2.21 -5.93
C PHE A 141 -0.02 -2.22 -6.40
N ILE A 142 -0.67 -1.05 -6.41
CA ILE A 142 -2.07 -0.90 -6.85
C ILE A 142 -2.20 -1.14 -8.36
N ASP A 143 -1.22 -0.74 -9.18
CA ASP A 143 -1.20 -1.10 -10.60
C ASP A 143 -1.19 -2.63 -10.79
N ASP A 144 -0.39 -3.35 -10.00
CA ASP A 144 -0.35 -4.80 -10.02
C ASP A 144 -1.68 -5.44 -9.62
N MET A 145 -2.31 -4.91 -8.56
CA MET A 145 -3.65 -5.34 -8.14
C MET A 145 -4.70 -5.13 -9.24
N ILE A 146 -4.70 -3.97 -9.91
CA ILE A 146 -5.64 -3.69 -11.00
C ILE A 146 -5.47 -4.72 -12.12
N ARG A 147 -4.22 -5.01 -12.52
CA ARG A 147 -3.91 -5.98 -13.58
C ARG A 147 -4.33 -7.40 -13.20
N ILE A 148 -4.04 -7.85 -11.98
CA ILE A 148 -4.42 -9.17 -11.47
C ILE A 148 -5.95 -9.32 -11.44
N ALA A 149 -6.66 -8.25 -11.07
CA ALA A 149 -8.12 -8.22 -11.08
C ALA A 149 -8.74 -8.13 -12.49
N GLY A 150 -7.92 -8.00 -13.54
CA GLY A 150 -8.37 -7.96 -14.94
C GLY A 150 -8.65 -6.58 -15.50
N GLY A 151 -8.37 -5.53 -14.73
CA GLY A 151 -8.49 -4.16 -15.18
C GLY A 151 -7.30 -3.71 -16.03
N THR A 152 -7.53 -2.63 -16.77
CA THR A 152 -6.47 -1.81 -17.37
C THR A 152 -6.31 -0.56 -16.54
N ASN A 153 -5.11 -0.24 -16.08
CA ASN A 153 -4.89 0.97 -15.28
C ASN A 153 -5.07 2.23 -16.14
N ALA A 154 -5.98 3.12 -15.75
CA ALA A 154 -6.25 4.39 -16.43
C ALA A 154 -5.02 5.31 -16.45
N ALA A 155 -4.12 5.18 -15.48
CA ALA A 155 -2.89 5.95 -15.37
C ALA A 155 -1.68 5.28 -16.02
N SER A 156 -1.88 4.26 -16.87
CA SER A 156 -0.77 3.52 -17.51
C SER A 156 0.12 4.39 -18.41
N PHE A 157 -0.33 5.59 -18.77
CA PHE A 157 0.45 6.59 -19.52
C PHE A 157 1.52 7.29 -18.67
N ALA A 158 1.41 7.23 -17.33
CA ALA A 158 2.34 7.86 -16.42
C ALA A 158 3.68 7.11 -16.37
N GLY A 159 4.75 7.83 -16.04
CA GLY A 159 6.11 7.28 -15.97
C GLY A 159 6.58 6.88 -14.57
N GLU A 160 5.71 6.98 -13.55
CA GLU A 160 6.06 6.77 -12.15
C GLU A 160 4.93 6.09 -11.36
N PRO A 161 5.22 5.48 -10.19
CA PRO A 161 4.23 4.75 -9.39
C PRO A 161 3.13 5.62 -8.76
N TRP A 162 3.43 6.87 -8.42
CA TRP A 162 2.51 7.77 -7.70
C TRP A 162 2.38 9.14 -8.39
N PRO A 163 1.92 9.17 -9.65
CA PRO A 163 1.89 10.40 -10.43
C PRO A 163 0.81 11.36 -9.93
N VAL A 164 1.13 12.64 -10.04
CA VAL A 164 0.15 13.72 -9.98
C VAL A 164 -0.30 14.01 -11.42
N ILE A 165 -1.59 13.90 -11.69
CA ILE A 165 -2.18 14.12 -13.02
C ILE A 165 -3.13 15.31 -13.03
N SER A 166 -3.34 15.87 -14.22
CA SER A 166 -4.37 16.87 -14.46
C SER A 166 -5.76 16.24 -14.59
N LEU A 167 -6.80 17.05 -14.41
CA LEU A 167 -8.17 16.63 -14.70
C LEU A 167 -8.36 16.30 -16.20
N GLU A 168 -7.64 16.99 -17.09
CA GLU A 168 -7.73 16.73 -18.53
C GLU A 168 -7.17 15.34 -18.88
N GLU A 169 -6.06 14.94 -18.26
CA GLU A 169 -5.51 13.58 -18.40
C GLU A 169 -6.46 12.53 -17.84
N LEU A 170 -7.08 12.76 -16.67
CA LEU A 170 -8.08 11.85 -16.11
C LEU A 170 -9.31 11.69 -17.03
N VAL A 171 -9.85 12.79 -17.55
CA VAL A 171 -10.99 12.75 -18.48
C VAL A 171 -10.60 12.07 -19.80
N SER A 172 -9.38 12.31 -20.29
CA SER A 172 -8.88 11.66 -21.51
C SER A 172 -8.62 10.17 -21.35
N ALA A 173 -8.31 9.72 -20.12
CA ALA A 173 -8.14 8.30 -19.81
C ALA A 173 -9.47 7.52 -19.78
N ASP A 174 -10.60 8.24 -19.71
CA ASP A 174 -11.97 7.70 -19.79
C ASP A 174 -12.20 6.42 -18.97
N PRO A 175 -12.03 6.45 -17.64
CA PRO A 175 -12.14 5.25 -16.82
C PRO A 175 -13.58 4.74 -16.72
N ASP A 176 -13.76 3.43 -16.95
CA ASP A 176 -15.01 2.72 -16.68
C ASP A 176 -15.34 2.69 -15.18
N ILE A 177 -14.31 2.62 -14.34
CA ILE A 177 -14.41 2.46 -12.89
C ILE A 177 -13.44 3.42 -12.20
N ILE A 178 -13.94 4.13 -11.18
CA ILE A 178 -13.10 4.90 -10.25
C ILE A 178 -13.17 4.24 -8.87
N VAL A 179 -12.03 3.84 -8.35
CA VAL A 179 -11.85 3.25 -7.02
C VAL A 179 -11.30 4.33 -6.08
N THR A 180 -11.84 4.41 -4.87
CA THR A 180 -11.45 5.37 -3.84
C THR A 180 -11.32 4.70 -2.48
N ALA A 181 -10.46 5.21 -1.60
CA ALA A 181 -10.24 4.63 -0.27
C ALA A 181 -11.42 4.78 0.71
N SER A 182 -12.39 5.68 0.44
CA SER A 182 -13.55 5.90 1.31
C SER A 182 -14.77 6.44 0.56
N GLU A 183 -15.95 6.37 1.17
CA GLU A 183 -17.17 6.98 0.61
C GLU A 183 -17.07 8.51 0.55
N ALA A 184 -16.31 9.13 1.46
CA ALA A 184 -16.05 10.57 1.41
C ALA A 184 -15.26 10.93 0.13
N ALA A 185 -14.19 10.20 -0.15
CA ALA A 185 -13.42 10.37 -1.39
C ALA A 185 -14.27 10.05 -2.64
N ALA A 186 -15.15 9.04 -2.57
CA ALA A 186 -16.09 8.75 -3.66
C ALA A 186 -17.05 9.92 -3.93
N ARG A 187 -17.52 10.61 -2.87
CA ARG A 187 -18.35 11.81 -3.01
C ARG A 187 -17.59 12.96 -3.65
N GLU A 188 -16.36 13.23 -3.22
CA GLU A 188 -15.50 14.25 -3.82
C GLU A 188 -15.29 14.01 -5.32
N VAL A 189 -15.08 12.75 -5.72
CA VAL A 189 -15.00 12.37 -7.14
C VAL A 189 -16.29 12.73 -7.87
N ARG A 190 -17.46 12.36 -7.36
CA ARG A 190 -18.76 12.61 -8.01
C ARG A 190 -19.08 14.10 -8.15
N GLU A 191 -18.67 14.91 -7.18
CA GLU A 191 -18.94 16.35 -7.13
C GLU A 191 -17.90 17.20 -7.89
N ARG A 192 -16.79 16.58 -8.33
CA ARG A 192 -15.70 17.30 -9.02
C ARG A 192 -16.21 17.97 -10.32
N PRO A 193 -16.02 19.28 -10.48
CA PRO A 193 -16.34 19.96 -11.73
C PRO A 193 -15.52 19.42 -12.90
N GLY A 194 -16.10 19.37 -14.10
CA GLY A 194 -15.39 19.01 -15.33
C GLY A 194 -15.64 17.59 -15.86
N TRP A 195 -16.37 16.75 -15.12
CA TRP A 195 -16.88 15.47 -15.64
C TRP A 195 -17.84 15.62 -16.82
N ASP A 196 -18.51 16.77 -16.98
CA ASP A 196 -19.47 17.02 -18.07
C ASP A 196 -18.86 16.91 -19.48
N ARG A 197 -17.52 16.88 -19.59
CA ARG A 197 -16.81 16.66 -20.86
C ARG A 197 -16.62 15.16 -21.22
N SER A 198 -16.86 14.24 -20.28
CA SER A 198 -16.62 12.79 -20.41
C SER A 198 -17.81 11.98 -20.96
N ARG A 199 -19.02 12.57 -21.04
CA ARG A 199 -20.19 11.89 -21.61
C ARG A 199 -20.43 12.35 -23.05
N ARG A 200 -19.80 11.70 -24.02
CA ARG A 200 -20.22 11.71 -25.43
C ARG A 200 -20.21 10.33 -26.03
#